data_AF-A0A2T4DU80-F1
#
_entry.id   AF-A0A2T4DU80-F1
#
_cell.length_a   1.000
_cell.length_b   1.000
_cell.length_c   1.000
_cell.angle_alpha   90.00
_cell.angle_beta   90.00
_cell.angle_gamma   90.00
#
_symmetry.space_group_name_H-M   'P 1'
#
loop_
_entity.id
_entity.type
_entity.pdbx_description
1 polymer ?
#
loop_
_entity_poly.entity_id
_entity_poly.type
_entity_poly.pdbx_seq_one_letter_code
_entity_poly.pdbx_strand_id
1 'polypeptide(L)'
;MTKKHKVYNLIILDESGSMGSIKDMIIDGFNEIVQTVKGIAKEYQDQEHIISLVTFNGIGIKELHFNESVEKLALIDKDQYQPNASTPLYDAIGFSFNKLRPIFEKQEDYNVLVTILTDGLENASKEHSGQEVKQMIDELKQKNWSFTYIGADHDVESFATSISINNTMTFTKSAPAMAKMFEKEKLMRGKYSKMIRSKEDTSGDLYADNIE
;
A
#
# COMPACT_ATOMS: atom_id res chain seq x y z
N MET A 1 -3.20 24.61 19.18
CA MET A 1 -3.47 23.86 17.94
C MET A 1 -4.13 22.56 18.34
N THR A 2 -5.28 22.22 17.77
CA THR A 2 -5.92 20.91 17.94
C THR A 2 -5.00 19.82 17.37
N LYS A 3 -4.80 18.73 18.11
CA LYS A 3 -4.04 17.55 17.65
C LYS A 3 -4.75 16.99 16.42
N LYS A 4 -4.04 16.85 15.31
CA LYS A 4 -4.57 16.24 14.08
C LYS A 4 -4.55 14.72 14.23
N HIS A 5 -5.53 14.04 13.64
CA HIS A 5 -5.51 12.59 13.53
C HIS A 5 -4.44 12.18 12.52
N LYS A 6 -3.59 11.19 12.85
CA LYS A 6 -2.48 10.80 11.96
C LYS A 6 -2.88 9.66 11.03
N VAL A 7 -2.72 9.86 9.73
CA VAL A 7 -2.98 8.84 8.70
C VAL A 7 -1.66 8.42 8.08
N TYR A 8 -1.22 7.21 8.41
CA TYR A 8 -0.01 6.62 7.87
C TYR A 8 -0.36 5.83 6.61
N ASN A 9 0.34 6.11 5.51
CA ASN A 9 0.14 5.46 4.23
C ASN A 9 1.43 4.70 3.92
N LEU A 10 1.39 3.38 4.08
CA LEU A 10 2.48 2.48 3.71
C LEU A 10 2.17 1.90 2.34
N ILE A 11 3.04 2.17 1.37
CA ILE A 11 2.96 1.57 0.04
C ILE A 11 4.15 0.64 -0.15
N ILE A 12 3.86 -0.63 -0.40
CA ILE A 12 4.83 -1.68 -0.72
C ILE A 12 4.67 -2.01 -2.20
N LEU A 13 5.64 -1.59 -3.00
CA LEU A 13 5.62 -1.68 -4.45
C LEU A 13 6.62 -2.72 -4.95
N ASP A 14 6.14 -3.74 -5.65
CA ASP A 14 6.99 -4.72 -6.30
C ASP A 14 7.85 -4.06 -7.40
N GLU A 15 9.14 -4.36 -7.39
CA GLU A 15 10.12 -3.96 -8.39
C GLU A 15 10.81 -5.21 -8.99
N SER A 16 10.12 -6.34 -9.01
CA SER A 16 10.61 -7.59 -9.60
C SER A 16 10.63 -7.52 -11.12
N GLY A 17 11.33 -8.47 -11.77
CA GLY A 17 11.49 -8.46 -13.23
C GLY A 17 10.17 -8.51 -14.03
N SER A 18 9.11 -9.12 -13.48
CA SER A 18 7.79 -9.21 -14.14
C SER A 18 7.15 -7.83 -14.35
N MET A 19 7.40 -6.91 -13.43
CA MET A 19 6.93 -5.52 -13.49
C MET A 19 7.56 -4.72 -14.64
N GLY A 20 8.65 -5.21 -15.25
CA GLY A 20 9.37 -4.52 -16.32
C GLY A 20 8.50 -4.20 -17.54
N SER A 21 7.60 -5.11 -17.91
CA SER A 21 6.65 -4.95 -19.02
C SER A 21 5.65 -3.80 -18.81
N ILE A 22 5.38 -3.43 -17.55
CA ILE A 22 4.43 -2.39 -17.16
C ILE A 22 5.10 -1.22 -16.43
N LYS A 23 6.43 -1.12 -16.49
CA LYS A 23 7.24 -0.13 -15.76
C LYS A 23 6.69 1.29 -15.88
N ASP A 24 6.50 1.76 -17.11
CA ASP A 24 6.06 3.13 -17.38
C ASP A 24 4.64 3.37 -16.84
N MET A 25 3.73 2.40 -16.97
CA MET A 25 2.38 2.47 -16.42
C MET A 25 2.37 2.52 -14.88
N ILE A 26 3.28 1.79 -14.23
CA ILE A 26 3.43 1.81 -12.77
C ILE A 26 3.96 3.16 -12.30
N ILE A 27 4.95 3.73 -12.99
CA ILE A 27 5.48 5.07 -12.67
C ILE A 27 4.36 6.11 -12.79
N ASP A 28 3.63 6.11 -13.90
CA ASP A 28 2.55 7.07 -14.15
C ASP A 28 1.45 6.95 -13.09
N GLY A 29 0.93 5.74 -12.86
CA GLY A 29 -0.13 5.51 -11.89
C GLY A 29 0.30 5.74 -10.44
N PHE A 30 1.53 5.39 -10.07
CA PHE A 30 2.07 5.75 -8.76
C PHE A 30 2.15 7.27 -8.58
N ASN A 31 2.57 7.99 -9.62
CA ASN A 31 2.63 9.44 -9.59
C ASN A 31 1.23 10.07 -9.47
N GLU A 32 0.18 9.43 -9.98
CA GLU A 32 -1.21 9.80 -9.70
C GLU A 32 -1.61 9.56 -8.24
N ILE A 33 -1.16 8.45 -7.62
CA ILE A 33 -1.35 8.20 -6.18
C ILE A 33 -0.69 9.31 -5.37
N VAL A 34 0.54 9.71 -5.70
CA VAL A 34 1.25 10.80 -5.01
C VAL A 34 0.42 12.09 -5.01
N GLN A 35 -0.12 12.48 -6.18
CA GLN A 35 -0.98 13.66 -6.27
C GLN A 35 -2.27 13.50 -5.48
N THR A 36 -2.85 12.30 -5.49
CA THR A 36 -4.07 11.98 -4.73
C THR A 36 -3.85 12.12 -3.24
N VAL A 37 -2.79 11.53 -2.67
CA VAL A 37 -2.49 11.65 -1.24
C VAL A 37 -2.29 13.12 -0.86
N LYS A 38 -1.57 13.89 -1.69
CA LYS A 38 -1.38 15.34 -1.47
C LYS A 38 -2.71 16.11 -1.53
N GLY A 39 -3.60 15.74 -2.44
CA GLY A 39 -4.94 16.34 -2.56
C GLY A 39 -5.79 16.07 -1.33
N ILE A 40 -5.85 14.81 -0.90
CA ILE A 40 -6.58 14.37 0.29
C ILE A 40 -6.06 15.10 1.54
N ALA A 41 -4.74 15.21 1.72
CA ALA A 41 -4.16 15.92 2.86
C ALA A 41 -4.52 17.43 2.89
N LYS A 42 -4.79 18.03 1.72
CA LYS A 42 -5.28 19.42 1.64
C LYS A 42 -6.78 19.54 1.94
N GLU A 43 -7.56 18.54 1.54
CA GLU A 43 -9.01 18.48 1.77
C GLU A 43 -9.35 18.19 3.25
N TYR A 44 -8.65 17.23 3.85
CA TYR A 44 -8.85 16.78 5.23
C TYR A 44 -7.82 17.42 6.16
N GLN A 45 -7.94 18.74 6.39
CA GLN A 45 -6.95 19.51 7.17
C GLN A 45 -6.87 19.11 8.64
N ASP A 46 -7.88 18.41 9.15
CA ASP A 46 -7.93 17.76 10.46
C ASP A 46 -7.08 16.48 10.54
N GLN A 47 -6.56 16.01 9.41
CA GLN A 47 -5.69 14.85 9.28
C GLN A 47 -4.26 15.27 8.94
N GLU A 48 -3.29 14.57 9.53
CA GLU A 48 -1.87 14.66 9.20
C GLU A 48 -1.48 13.39 8.45
N HIS A 49 -1.12 13.51 7.17
CA HIS A 49 -0.75 12.35 6.34
C HIS A 49 0.76 12.12 6.36
N ILE A 50 1.14 10.91 6.71
CA ILE A 50 2.52 10.42 6.73
C ILE A 50 2.66 9.31 5.68
N ILE A 51 3.78 9.29 4.97
CA ILE A 51 4.04 8.38 3.85
C ILE A 51 5.29 7.53 4.13
N SER A 52 5.19 6.24 3.83
CA SER A 52 6.32 5.35 3.63
C SER A 52 6.14 4.63 2.29
N LEU A 53 7.14 4.74 1.42
CA LEU A 53 7.19 4.08 0.12
C LEU A 53 8.38 3.13 0.11
N VAL A 54 8.08 1.84 0.05
CA VAL A 54 9.06 0.77 0.00
C VAL A 54 8.93 0.06 -1.35
N THR A 55 10.03 -0.06 -2.09
CA THR A 55 10.10 -0.90 -3.28
C THR A 55 10.97 -2.12 -3.02
N PHE A 56 10.67 -3.27 -3.61
CA PHE A 56 11.45 -4.48 -3.34
C PHE A 56 11.64 -5.37 -4.56
N ASN A 57 12.75 -6.10 -4.60
CA ASN A 57 12.96 -7.23 -5.48
C ASN A 57 14.03 -8.17 -4.91
N GLY A 58 14.42 -9.19 -5.68
CA GLY A 58 15.43 -10.17 -5.27
C GLY A 58 16.83 -9.61 -4.96
N ILE A 59 17.13 -8.35 -5.29
CA ILE A 59 18.39 -7.69 -4.95
C ILE A 59 18.30 -7.05 -3.56
N GLY A 60 17.13 -6.56 -3.16
CA GLY A 60 16.90 -6.00 -1.85
C GLY A 60 15.66 -5.13 -1.77
N ILE A 61 15.52 -4.46 -0.62
CA ILE A 61 14.43 -3.55 -0.31
C ILE A 61 14.98 -2.12 -0.31
N LYS A 62 14.31 -1.20 -1.00
CA LYS A 62 14.63 0.24 -1.02
C LYS A 62 13.52 1.04 -0.37
N GLU A 63 13.91 1.97 0.49
CA GLU A 63 13.01 2.91 1.15
C GLU A 63 13.11 4.25 0.41
N LEU A 64 12.21 4.48 -0.55
CA LEU A 64 12.18 5.74 -1.30
C LEU A 64 11.66 6.88 -0.42
N HIS A 65 10.74 6.57 0.49
CA HIS A 65 10.30 7.43 1.59
C HIS A 65 10.04 6.58 2.83
N PHE A 66 10.32 7.09 4.02
CA PHE A 66 10.02 6.38 5.25
C PHE A 66 9.61 7.32 6.38
N ASN A 67 8.38 7.16 6.88
CA ASN A 67 7.81 7.94 7.97
C ASN A 67 7.95 9.47 7.75
N GLU A 68 7.68 9.92 6.53
CA GLU A 68 7.83 11.33 6.13
C GLU A 68 6.48 12.03 5.96
N SER A 69 6.43 13.34 6.21
CA SER A 69 5.26 14.15 5.84
C SER A 69 4.96 14.02 4.35
N VAL A 70 3.67 13.98 3.99
CA VAL A 70 3.21 13.98 2.59
C VAL A 70 3.78 15.12 1.75
N GLU A 71 4.21 16.23 2.37
CA GLU A 71 4.87 17.34 1.67
C GLU A 71 6.19 16.94 1.02
N LYS A 72 6.90 15.97 1.61
CA LYS A 72 8.16 15.43 1.10
C LYS A 72 7.96 14.37 0.02
N LEU A 73 6.77 13.81 -0.12
CA LEU A 73 6.49 12.76 -1.09
C LEU A 73 6.80 13.26 -2.50
N ALA A 74 7.75 12.63 -3.17
CA ALA A 74 8.15 12.96 -4.52
C ALA A 74 7.49 12.01 -5.53
N LEU A 75 7.43 12.47 -6.79
CA LEU A 75 7.16 11.58 -7.90
C LEU A 75 8.34 10.61 -8.05
N ILE A 76 8.08 9.39 -8.47
CA ILE A 76 9.13 8.44 -8.86
C ILE A 76 9.40 8.56 -10.37
N ASP A 77 10.62 8.20 -10.76
CA ASP A 77 11.05 8.16 -12.14
C ASP A 77 11.71 6.82 -12.51
N LYS A 78 12.25 6.76 -13.74
CA LYS A 78 12.86 5.55 -14.29
C LYS A 78 14.19 5.19 -13.63
N ASP A 79 14.83 6.13 -12.94
CA ASP A 79 16.09 5.92 -12.23
C ASP A 79 15.83 5.37 -10.82
N GLN A 80 14.74 5.81 -10.19
CA GLN A 80 14.34 5.31 -8.87
C GLN A 80 13.64 3.95 -8.95
N TYR A 81 12.85 3.70 -10.01
CA TYR A 81 12.10 2.47 -10.22
C TYR A 81 12.67 1.62 -11.38
N GLN A 82 13.40 0.56 -11.04
CA GLN A 82 14.14 -0.31 -11.96
C GLN A 82 13.79 -1.80 -11.74
N PRO A 83 12.65 -2.28 -12.28
CA PRO A 83 12.22 -3.67 -12.22
C PRO A 83 13.31 -4.69 -12.58
N ASN A 84 13.61 -5.63 -11.68
CA ASN A 84 14.63 -6.68 -11.88
C ASN A 84 14.47 -7.84 -10.89
N ALA A 85 15.15 -8.96 -11.10
CA ALA A 85 15.25 -10.08 -10.16
C ALA A 85 13.89 -10.67 -9.71
N SER A 86 13.89 -11.35 -8.57
CA SER A 86 12.78 -12.15 -8.03
C SER A 86 11.85 -11.36 -7.10
N THR A 87 10.84 -12.02 -6.51
CA THR A 87 9.77 -11.39 -5.74
C THR A 87 9.74 -11.90 -4.28
N PRO A 88 10.57 -11.34 -3.38
CA PRO A 88 10.55 -11.66 -1.95
C PRO A 88 9.49 -10.79 -1.22
N LEU A 89 8.22 -11.02 -1.55
CA LEU A 89 7.08 -10.26 -1.06
C LEU A 89 6.86 -10.41 0.45
N TYR A 90 6.97 -11.61 1.01
CA TYR A 90 6.83 -11.80 2.46
C TYR A 90 7.92 -11.08 3.24
N ASP A 91 9.17 -11.10 2.75
CA ASP A 91 10.27 -10.35 3.36
C ASP A 91 10.01 -8.84 3.31
N ALA A 92 9.54 -8.32 2.17
CA ALA A 92 9.21 -6.90 2.03
C ALA A 92 8.08 -6.45 2.99
N ILE A 93 7.06 -7.29 3.16
CA ILE A 93 5.96 -7.05 4.09
C ILE A 93 6.47 -7.07 5.54
N GLY A 94 7.17 -8.13 5.94
CA GLY A 94 7.67 -8.29 7.30
C GLY A 94 8.67 -7.20 7.68
N PHE A 95 9.60 -6.85 6.79
CA PHE A 95 10.51 -5.71 6.95
C PHE A 95 9.74 -4.42 7.24
N SER A 96 8.77 -4.09 6.38
CA SER A 96 8.00 -2.85 6.48
C SER A 96 7.23 -2.76 7.80
N PHE A 97 6.61 -3.86 8.23
CA PHE A 97 5.86 -3.90 9.49
C PHE A 97 6.77 -3.82 10.70
N ASN A 98 7.86 -4.59 10.73
CA ASN A 98 8.80 -4.57 11.84
C ASN A 98 9.44 -3.20 12.02
N LYS A 99 9.67 -2.47 10.92
CA LYS A 99 10.22 -1.12 10.97
C LYS A 99 9.21 -0.06 11.42
N LEU A 100 7.94 -0.20 11.03
CA LEU A 100 6.89 0.76 11.40
C LEU A 100 6.30 0.53 12.80
N ARG A 101 6.15 -0.73 13.25
CA ARG A 101 5.53 -1.10 14.54
C ARG A 101 6.05 -0.27 15.74
N PRO A 102 7.36 -0.04 15.91
CA PRO A 102 7.88 0.73 17.05
C PRO A 102 7.38 2.17 17.11
N ILE A 103 7.02 2.78 15.96
CA ILE A 103 6.49 4.15 15.91
C ILE A 103 5.14 4.23 16.64
N PHE A 104 4.36 3.15 16.59
CA PHE A 104 2.99 3.12 17.10
C PHE A 104 2.87 2.80 18.58
N GLU A 105 3.96 2.37 19.24
CA GLU A 105 3.96 2.07 20.68
C GLU A 105 3.59 3.29 21.54
N LYS A 106 3.88 4.50 21.04
CA LYS A 106 3.61 5.78 21.73
C LYS A 106 2.66 6.68 20.93
N GLN A 107 2.12 6.18 19.82
CA GLN A 107 1.24 6.95 18.96
C GLN A 107 -0.21 6.68 19.36
N GLU A 108 -0.95 7.76 19.53
CA GLU A 108 -2.39 7.73 19.76
C GLU A 108 -3.09 8.40 18.58
N ASP A 109 -4.37 8.08 18.39
CA ASP A 109 -5.25 8.71 17.39
C ASP A 109 -4.64 8.63 15.98
N TYR A 110 -4.51 7.39 15.51
CA TYR A 110 -3.94 7.09 14.20
C TYR A 110 -4.69 5.97 13.48
N ASN A 111 -4.53 6.00 12.18
CA ASN A 111 -4.92 4.96 11.24
C ASN A 111 -3.75 4.66 10.29
N VAL A 112 -3.60 3.40 9.90
CA VAL A 112 -2.59 2.97 8.93
C VAL A 112 -3.27 2.33 7.74
N LEU A 113 -3.05 2.88 6.54
CA LEU A 113 -3.47 2.29 5.28
C LEU A 113 -2.24 1.67 4.59
N VAL A 114 -2.26 0.35 4.46
CA VAL A 114 -1.23 -0.43 3.76
C VAL A 114 -1.75 -0.77 2.36
N THR A 115 -0.98 -0.40 1.34
CA THR A 115 -1.23 -0.77 -0.06
C THR A 115 -0.06 -1.62 -0.55
N ILE A 116 -0.34 -2.87 -0.91
CA ILE A 116 0.62 -3.79 -1.51
C ILE A 116 0.31 -3.87 -3.00
N LEU A 117 1.28 -3.63 -3.87
CA LEU A 117 1.10 -3.69 -5.33
C LEU A 117 2.16 -4.61 -5.94
N THR A 118 1.72 -5.66 -6.62
CA THR A 118 2.60 -6.65 -7.26
C THR A 118 1.92 -7.30 -8.46
N ASP A 119 2.70 -7.67 -9.48
CA ASP A 119 2.23 -8.49 -10.60
C ASP A 119 2.82 -9.92 -10.58
N GLY A 120 3.54 -10.25 -9.51
CA GLY A 120 4.30 -11.47 -9.34
C GLY A 120 3.82 -12.27 -8.14
N LEU A 121 4.04 -13.58 -8.20
CA LEU A 121 3.83 -14.45 -7.06
C LEU A 121 5.07 -14.46 -6.18
N GLU A 122 4.87 -14.55 -4.87
CA GLU A 122 5.94 -14.83 -3.91
C GLU A 122 6.78 -16.03 -4.37
N ASN A 123 8.10 -15.84 -4.46
CA ASN A 123 9.01 -16.88 -4.97
C ASN A 123 10.43 -16.85 -4.38
N ALA A 124 10.74 -15.93 -3.46
CA ALA A 124 12.13 -15.68 -3.07
C ALA A 124 12.36 -15.25 -1.61
N SER A 125 11.31 -15.12 -0.80
CA SER A 125 11.41 -14.73 0.61
C SER A 125 12.19 -15.77 1.43
N LYS A 126 12.99 -15.29 2.39
CA LYS A 126 13.89 -16.08 3.24
C LYS A 126 13.81 -15.72 4.72
N GLU A 127 13.40 -14.51 5.06
CA GLU A 127 13.31 -14.01 6.43
C GLU A 127 11.93 -14.22 7.03
N HIS A 128 10.89 -14.15 6.19
CA HIS A 128 9.50 -14.27 6.60
C HIS A 128 8.74 -15.29 5.76
N SER A 129 7.90 -16.06 6.42
CA SER A 129 6.96 -16.99 5.82
C SER A 129 5.56 -16.36 5.65
N GLY A 130 4.76 -16.93 4.76
CA GLY A 130 3.36 -16.50 4.57
C GLY A 130 2.52 -16.64 5.84
N GLN A 131 2.81 -17.66 6.67
CA GLN A 131 2.13 -17.84 7.96
C GLN A 131 2.47 -16.72 8.95
N GLU A 132 3.75 -16.32 9.03
CA GLU A 132 4.17 -15.21 9.89
C GLU A 132 3.57 -13.89 9.40
N VAL A 133 3.61 -13.63 8.09
CA VAL A 133 2.97 -12.44 7.49
C VAL A 133 1.48 -12.41 7.79
N LYS A 134 0.78 -13.54 7.64
CA LYS A 134 -0.64 -13.66 7.98
C LYS A 134 -0.89 -13.28 9.45
N GLN A 135 -0.09 -13.82 10.37
CA GLN A 135 -0.21 -13.53 11.80
C GLN A 135 0.02 -12.04 12.09
N MET A 136 1.04 -11.43 11.47
CA MET A 136 1.28 -9.99 11.60
C MET A 136 0.08 -9.17 11.11
N ILE A 137 -0.50 -9.52 9.97
CA ILE A 137 -1.67 -8.83 9.42
C ILE A 137 -2.88 -8.96 10.36
N ASP A 138 -3.16 -10.17 10.85
CA ASP A 138 -4.26 -10.42 11.80
C ASP A 138 -4.10 -9.59 13.09
N GLU A 139 -2.87 -9.49 13.63
CA GLU A 139 -2.57 -8.66 14.80
C GLU A 139 -2.75 -7.16 14.51
N LEU A 140 -2.25 -6.69 13.37
CA LEU A 140 -2.24 -5.27 13.02
C LEU A 140 -3.64 -4.76 12.64
N LYS A 141 -4.49 -5.60 12.06
CA LYS A 141 -5.91 -5.29 11.81
C LYS A 141 -6.65 -4.87 13.08
N GLN A 142 -6.28 -5.44 14.23
CA GLN A 142 -6.85 -5.06 15.54
C GLN A 142 -6.36 -3.70 16.06
N LYS A 143 -5.45 -3.03 15.34
CA LYS A 143 -4.76 -1.79 15.76
C LYS A 143 -4.95 -0.63 14.76
N ASN A 144 -6.11 -0.55 14.11
CA ASN A 144 -6.42 0.47 13.09
C ASN A 144 -5.58 0.39 11.82
N TRP A 145 -5.04 -0.79 11.49
CA TRP A 145 -4.38 -1.02 10.19
C TRP A 145 -5.38 -1.63 9.21
N SER A 146 -5.47 -1.01 8.04
CA SER A 146 -6.28 -1.44 6.92
C SER A 146 -5.36 -1.86 5.79
N PHE A 147 -5.63 -3.00 5.17
CA PHE A 147 -4.77 -3.60 4.17
C PHE A 147 -5.49 -3.66 2.83
N THR A 148 -4.79 -3.31 1.76
CA THR A 148 -5.25 -3.44 0.38
C THR A 148 -4.19 -4.19 -0.40
N TYR A 149 -4.58 -5.24 -1.12
CA TYR A 149 -3.70 -5.99 -2.00
C TYR A 149 -4.11 -5.79 -3.46
N ILE A 150 -3.21 -5.24 -4.26
CA ILE A 150 -3.41 -4.93 -5.67
C ILE A 150 -2.52 -5.88 -6.49
N GLY A 151 -3.16 -6.80 -7.19
CA GLY A 151 -2.48 -7.88 -7.89
C GLY A 151 -2.81 -7.94 -9.39
N ALA A 152 -1.90 -8.51 -10.18
CA ALA A 152 -2.22 -8.98 -11.52
C ALA A 152 -2.81 -10.40 -11.47
N ASP A 153 -3.66 -10.73 -12.45
CA ASP A 153 -4.17 -12.10 -12.73
C ASP A 153 -5.28 -12.64 -11.80
N HIS A 154 -5.65 -13.91 -11.98
CA HIS A 154 -6.90 -14.49 -11.45
C HIS A 154 -6.81 -14.98 -9.99
N ASP A 155 -5.60 -15.15 -9.44
CA ASP A 155 -5.40 -15.75 -8.11
C ASP A 155 -5.19 -14.71 -6.99
N VAL A 156 -5.42 -13.42 -7.29
CA VAL A 156 -5.22 -12.29 -6.36
C VAL A 156 -6.01 -12.46 -5.06
N GLU A 157 -7.30 -12.80 -5.16
CA GLU A 157 -8.17 -12.99 -4.00
C GLU A 157 -7.71 -14.17 -3.12
N SER A 158 -7.33 -15.29 -3.76
CA SER A 158 -6.86 -16.49 -3.08
C SER A 158 -5.56 -16.21 -2.32
N PHE A 159 -4.59 -15.58 -2.98
CA PHE A 159 -3.31 -15.23 -2.36
C PHE A 159 -3.50 -14.22 -1.23
N ALA A 160 -4.22 -13.12 -1.47
CA ALA A 160 -4.48 -12.10 -0.45
C ALA A 160 -5.18 -12.70 0.77
N THR A 161 -6.19 -13.56 0.57
CA THR A 161 -6.90 -14.26 1.65
C THR A 161 -5.97 -15.19 2.43
N SER A 162 -5.01 -15.85 1.76
CA SER A 162 -4.02 -16.71 2.43
C SER A 162 -3.15 -15.96 3.45
N ILE A 163 -2.96 -14.65 3.25
CA ILE A 163 -2.27 -13.74 4.18
C ILE A 163 -3.24 -12.82 4.95
N SER A 164 -4.51 -13.21 5.07
CA SER A 164 -5.54 -12.45 5.79
C SER A 164 -5.85 -11.05 5.24
N ILE A 165 -5.66 -10.80 3.95
CA ILE A 165 -6.13 -9.56 3.30
C ILE A 165 -7.39 -9.87 2.49
N ASN A 166 -8.49 -9.23 2.84
CA ASN A 166 -9.80 -9.42 2.18
C ASN A 166 -10.06 -8.37 1.11
N ASN A 167 -9.46 -7.20 1.29
CA ASN A 167 -9.62 -6.10 0.38
C ASN A 167 -8.59 -6.22 -0.75
N THR A 168 -9.10 -6.54 -1.94
CA THR A 168 -8.28 -6.79 -3.12
C THR A 168 -8.70 -5.97 -4.33
N MET A 169 -7.73 -5.68 -5.19
CA MET A 169 -7.97 -5.19 -6.53
C MET A 169 -7.19 -6.02 -7.53
N THR A 170 -7.85 -6.42 -8.61
CA THR A 170 -7.17 -7.06 -9.73
C THR A 170 -6.97 -6.05 -10.85
N PHE A 171 -5.80 -6.06 -11.48
CA PHE A 171 -5.54 -5.36 -12.73
C PHE A 171 -5.09 -6.33 -13.82
N THR A 172 -5.30 -5.93 -15.07
CA THR A 172 -4.64 -6.55 -16.22
C THR A 172 -3.54 -5.63 -16.70
N LYS A 173 -2.48 -6.19 -17.29
CA LYS A 173 -1.30 -5.46 -17.79
C LYS A 173 -1.61 -4.69 -19.08
N SER A 174 -2.63 -3.84 -19.04
CA SER A 174 -3.04 -2.94 -20.12
C SER A 174 -3.27 -1.54 -19.58
N ALA A 175 -2.88 -0.51 -20.34
CA ALA A 175 -3.01 0.87 -19.92
C ALA A 175 -4.43 1.25 -19.47
N PRO A 176 -5.52 0.88 -20.20
CA PRO A 176 -6.87 1.22 -19.77
C PRO A 176 -7.30 0.55 -18.46
N ALA A 177 -6.86 -0.70 -18.20
CA ALA A 177 -7.21 -1.40 -16.98
C ALA A 177 -6.43 -0.87 -15.78
N MET A 178 -5.14 -0.58 -15.97
CA MET A 178 -4.29 0.06 -14.97
C MET A 178 -4.83 1.43 -14.57
N ALA A 179 -5.18 2.28 -15.54
CA ALA A 179 -5.77 3.60 -15.27
C ALA A 179 -7.07 3.49 -14.45
N LYS A 180 -7.96 2.54 -14.80
CA LYS A 180 -9.18 2.28 -14.02
C LYS A 180 -8.88 1.81 -12.59
N MET A 181 -7.85 0.97 -12.42
CA MET A 181 -7.41 0.51 -11.11
C MET A 181 -6.91 1.69 -10.25
N PHE A 182 -6.04 2.55 -10.78
CA PHE A 182 -5.55 3.72 -10.04
C PHE A 182 -6.66 4.74 -9.73
N GLU A 183 -7.61 4.97 -10.62
CA GLU A 183 -8.78 5.82 -10.31
C GLU A 183 -9.66 5.21 -9.21
N LYS A 184 -9.89 3.89 -9.22
CA LYS A 184 -10.63 3.22 -8.13
C LYS A 184 -9.87 3.34 -6.80
N GLU A 185 -8.55 3.12 -6.80
CA GLU A 185 -7.70 3.27 -5.61
C GLU A 185 -7.81 4.68 -5.02
N LYS A 186 -7.73 5.71 -5.88
CA LYS A 186 -7.86 7.12 -5.50
C LYS A 186 -9.20 7.43 -4.83
N LEU A 187 -10.30 6.94 -5.40
CA LEU A 187 -11.64 7.09 -4.80
C LEU A 187 -11.69 6.45 -3.41
N MET A 188 -11.08 5.27 -3.27
CA MET A 188 -11.09 4.55 -2.00
C MET A 188 -10.27 5.22 -0.92
N ARG A 189 -9.14 5.84 -1.27
CA ARG A 189 -8.33 6.63 -0.33
C ARG A 189 -9.09 7.86 0.17
N GLY A 190 -9.88 8.49 -0.69
CA GLY A 190 -10.82 9.55 -0.30
C GLY A 190 -11.89 9.06 0.67
N LYS A 191 -12.54 7.91 0.35
CA LYS A 191 -13.52 7.26 1.25
C LYS A 191 -12.90 6.94 2.61
N TYR A 192 -11.69 6.40 2.63
CA TYR A 192 -10.94 6.08 3.86
C TYR A 192 -10.76 7.31 4.76
N SER A 193 -10.29 8.42 4.18
CA SER A 193 -10.10 9.68 4.91
C SER A 193 -11.42 10.27 5.40
N LYS A 194 -12.49 10.14 4.62
CA LYS A 194 -13.85 10.49 5.05
C LYS A 194 -14.31 9.66 6.26
N MET A 195 -14.12 8.34 6.21
CA MET A 195 -14.50 7.43 7.29
C MET A 195 -13.77 7.76 8.60
N ILE A 196 -12.47 8.05 8.52
CA ILE A 196 -11.68 8.52 9.68
C ILE A 196 -12.30 9.78 10.29
N ARG A 197 -12.60 10.79 9.47
CA ARG A 197 -13.22 12.05 9.95
C ARG A 197 -14.59 11.79 10.60
N SER A 198 -15.38 10.88 10.03
CA SER A 198 -16.68 10.47 10.57
C SER A 198 -16.59 9.53 11.78
N LYS A 199 -15.39 9.06 12.15
CA LYS A 199 -15.15 8.02 13.17
C LYS A 199 -15.87 6.70 12.85
N GLU A 200 -15.98 6.37 11.57
CA GLU A 200 -16.49 5.10 11.07
C GLU A 200 -15.38 4.03 11.16
N ASP A 201 -15.77 2.75 11.26
CA ASP A 201 -14.83 1.63 11.28
C ASP A 201 -14.14 1.48 9.92
N THR A 202 -12.82 1.60 9.89
CA THR A 202 -11.99 1.49 8.68
C THR A 202 -11.42 0.10 8.46
N SER A 203 -11.69 -0.87 9.35
CA SER A 203 -11.17 -2.24 9.29
C SER A 203 -11.96 -3.15 8.34
N GLY A 204 -13.17 -2.71 7.94
CA GLY A 204 -14.01 -3.38 6.95
C GLY A 204 -13.42 -3.39 5.54
N ASP A 205 -14.03 -4.16 4.64
CA ASP A 205 -13.64 -4.19 3.24
C ASP A 205 -13.98 -2.84 2.59
N LEU A 206 -12.94 -2.03 2.39
CA LEU A 206 -13.08 -0.72 1.76
C LEU A 206 -13.69 -0.89 0.36
N TYR A 207 -13.41 -1.99 -0.35
CA TYR A 207 -13.71 -2.17 -1.78
C TYR A 207 -14.94 -3.04 -2.04
N ALA A 208 -15.63 -3.53 -1.00
CA ALA A 208 -16.87 -4.30 -1.10
C ALA A 208 -18.04 -3.51 -1.72
N ASP A 209 -18.07 -2.19 -1.56
CA ASP A 209 -19.20 -1.34 -1.99
C ASP A 209 -19.08 -0.83 -3.44
N ASN A 210 -18.70 -1.68 -4.40
CA ASN A 210 -18.85 -1.36 -5.82
C ASN A 210 -19.24 -2.61 -6.62
N ILE A 211 -20.40 -3.18 -6.28
CA ILE A 211 -21.23 -3.88 -7.26
C ILE A 211 -22.21 -2.83 -7.77
N GLU A 212 -21.88 -2.21 -8.90
CA GLU A 212 -22.78 -1.87 -10.02
C GLU A 212 -21.98 -1.28 -11.19
#